data_AF-A0A2V7Z574-F1
#
_entry.id   AF-A0A2V7Z574-F1
#
_cell.length_a   1.000
_cell.length_b   1.000
_cell.length_c   1.000
_cell.angle_alpha   90.00
_cell.angle_beta   90.00
_cell.angle_gamma   90.00
#
_symmetry.space_group_name_H-M   'P 1'
#
loop_
_entity.id
_entity.type
_entity.pdbx_description
1 polymer ?
#
loop_
_entity_poly.entity_id
_entity_poly.type
_entity_poly.pdbx_seq_one_letter_code
_entity_poly.pdbx_strand_id
1 'polypeptide(L)'
;MRSSSLFRILFILYCIEVGTGLVLAPWSPVWDKIMMALPWEILRTFGLYAVARAAVTGFGLIHLVWGAHDLDDLLFRRRVRAPDV
;
A
#
# COMPACT_ATOMS: atom_id res chain seq x y z
N MET A 1 1.51 0.89 28.01
CA MET A 1 1.98 -0.02 26.94
C MET A 1 0.88 -0.48 25.95
N ARG A 2 -0.37 0.05 26.00
CA ARG A 2 -1.45 -0.31 25.04
C ARG A 2 -1.39 0.43 23.69
N SER A 3 -0.72 1.60 23.65
CA SER A 3 -0.67 2.46 22.45
C SER A 3 0.10 1.83 21.29
N SER A 4 1.11 0.99 21.57
CA SER A 4 1.96 0.38 20.54
C SER A 4 1.21 -0.63 19.66
N SER A 5 0.31 -1.43 20.23
CA SER A 5 -0.46 -2.42 19.45
C SER A 5 -1.49 -1.76 18.53
N LEU A 6 -2.13 -0.67 18.99
CA LEU A 6 -3.08 0.11 18.20
C LEU A 6 -2.38 0.79 17.02
N PHE A 7 -1.23 1.42 17.27
CA PHE A 7 -0.40 2.01 16.23
C PHE A 7 0.03 0.99 15.18
N ARG A 8 0.41 -0.23 15.61
CA ARG A 8 0.79 -1.31 14.71
C ARG A 8 -0.35 -1.77 13.80
N ILE A 9 -1.56 -1.93 14.34
CA ILE A 9 -2.75 -2.28 13.55
C ILE A 9 -3.09 -1.18 12.54
N LEU A 10 -3.04 0.09 12.96
CA LEU A 10 -3.27 1.23 12.06
C LEU A 10 -2.22 1.30 10.95
N PHE A 11 -0.96 1.02 11.27
CA PHE A 11 0.13 0.95 10.29
C PHE A 11 -0.11 -0.16 9.25
N ILE A 12 -0.50 -1.36 9.68
CA ILE A 12 -0.86 -2.46 8.78
C ILE A 12 -2.01 -2.06 7.86
N LEU A 13 -3.08 -1.48 8.42
CA LEU A 13 -4.24 -1.06 7.63
C LEU A 13 -3.85 0.01 6.60
N TYR A 14 -3.04 1.00 7.01
CA TYR A 14 -2.48 2.02 6.13
C TYR A 14 -1.66 1.40 5.00
N CYS A 15 -0.76 0.45 5.31
CA CYS A 15 0.05 -0.22 4.29
C CYS A 15 -0.81 -0.99 3.28
N ILE A 16 -1.89 -1.64 3.74
CA ILE A 16 -2.82 -2.35 2.87
C ILE A 16 -3.61 -1.37 2.00
N GLU A 17 -4.20 -0.34 2.59
CA GLU A 17 -5.03 0.64 1.88
C GLU A 17 -4.21 1.42 0.85
N VAL A 18 -3.08 2.01 1.27
CA VAL A 18 -2.21 2.79 0.40
C VAL A 18 -1.50 1.89 -0.61
N GLY A 19 -1.04 0.72 -0.22
CA GLY A 19 -0.41 -0.23 -1.12
C GLY A 19 -1.38 -0.70 -2.22
N THR A 20 -2.61 -1.04 -1.85
CA THR A 20 -3.66 -1.40 -2.83
C THR A 20 -4.00 -0.23 -3.74
N GLY A 21 -4.13 0.98 -3.17
CA GLY A 21 -4.35 2.20 -3.93
C GLY A 21 -3.25 2.43 -4.96
N LEU A 22 -1.97 2.34 -4.56
CA LEU A 22 -0.82 2.52 -5.45
C LEU A 22 -0.68 1.42 -6.51
N VAL A 23 -1.10 0.19 -6.20
CA VAL A 23 -1.11 -0.90 -7.18
C VAL A 23 -2.22 -0.72 -8.21
N LEU A 24 -3.43 -0.36 -7.79
CA LEU A 24 -4.60 -0.33 -8.66
C LEU A 24 -4.83 1.02 -9.35
N ALA A 25 -4.59 2.13 -8.66
CA ALA A 25 -4.80 3.47 -9.17
C ALA A 25 -4.14 3.69 -10.53
N PRO A 26 -2.84 3.39 -10.74
CA PRO A 26 -2.19 3.65 -12.02
C PRO A 26 -2.84 2.89 -13.17
N TRP A 27 -3.51 1.75 -12.97
CA TRP A 27 -4.16 1.00 -14.05
C TRP A 27 -5.65 1.33 -14.22
N SER A 28 -6.18 2.22 -13.39
CA SER A 28 -7.57 2.64 -13.47
C SER A 28 -7.78 3.72 -14.54
N PRO A 29 -8.96 3.79 -15.19
CA PRO A 29 -9.32 4.88 -16.10
C PRO A 29 -9.35 6.26 -15.42
N VAL A 30 -9.42 6.29 -14.09
CA VAL A 30 -9.38 7.53 -13.29
C VAL A 30 -7.98 8.14 -13.32
N TRP A 31 -6.93 7.33 -13.37
CA TRP A 31 -5.55 7.81 -13.45
C TRP A 31 -5.30 8.63 -14.70
N ASP A 32 -5.74 8.14 -15.86
CA ASP A 32 -5.57 8.85 -17.12
C ASP A 32 -6.28 10.22 -17.07
N LYS A 33 -7.46 10.30 -16.45
CA LYS A 33 -8.18 11.59 -16.24
C LYS A 33 -7.41 12.54 -15.34
N ILE A 34 -6.86 12.05 -14.22
CA ILE A 34 -6.08 12.87 -13.28
C ILE A 34 -4.81 13.36 -13.97
N MET A 35 -4.06 12.48 -14.64
CA MET A 35 -2.83 12.84 -15.35
C MET A 35 -3.08 13.85 -16.47
N MET A 36 -4.20 13.72 -17.20
CA MET A 36 -4.58 14.69 -18.24
C MET A 36 -4.98 16.05 -17.66
N ALA A 37 -5.54 16.08 -16.46
CA ALA A 37 -5.91 17.30 -15.74
C ALA A 37 -4.69 18.03 -15.12
N LEU A 38 -3.50 17.43 -15.12
CA LEU A 38 -2.31 18.10 -14.60
C LEU A 38 -1.88 19.27 -15.50
N PRO A 39 -1.58 20.45 -14.92
CA PRO A 39 -1.14 21.61 -15.68
C PRO A 39 0.30 21.49 -16.20
N TRP A 40 1.12 20.60 -15.62
CA TRP A 40 2.49 20.36 -16.06
C TRP A 40 2.59 19.23 -17.09
N GLU A 41 3.00 19.58 -18.30
CA GLU A 41 3.12 18.65 -19.43
C GLU A 41 4.15 17.53 -19.20
N ILE A 42 5.26 17.84 -18.52
CA ILE A 42 6.30 16.85 -18.19
C ILE A 42 5.73 15.77 -17.26
N LEU A 43 5.05 16.17 -16.18
CA LEU A 43 4.45 15.25 -15.21
C LEU A 43 3.31 14.43 -15.83
N ARG A 44 2.47 15.05 -16.67
CA ARG A 44 1.43 14.37 -17.44
C ARG A 44 2.02 13.25 -18.30
N THR A 45 3.02 13.59 -19.11
CA THR A 45 3.64 12.63 -20.05
C THR A 45 4.35 11.52 -19.27
N PHE A 46 5.05 11.89 -18.19
CA PHE A 46 5.71 10.92 -17.32
C PHE A 46 4.73 9.93 -16.70
N GLY A 47 3.64 10.42 -16.10
CA GLY A 47 2.63 9.59 -15.44
C GLY A 47 1.81 8.68 -16.38
N LEU A 48 1.81 8.97 -17.69
CA LEU A 48 1.18 8.12 -18.71
C LEU A 48 2.10 7.00 -19.23
N TYR A 49 3.42 7.10 -19.05
CA TYR A 49 4.34 6.03 -19.44
C TYR A 49 4.15 4.77 -18.61
N ALA A 50 4.19 3.61 -19.28
CA ALA A 50 4.06 2.31 -18.63
C ALA A 50 5.12 2.07 -17.55
N VAL A 51 6.35 2.60 -17.73
CA VAL A 51 7.44 2.50 -16.74
C VAL A 51 7.10 3.26 -15.46
N ALA A 52 6.52 4.46 -15.57
CA ALA A 52 6.12 5.24 -14.39
C ALA A 52 4.95 4.56 -13.65
N ARG A 53 3.95 4.06 -14.40
CA ARG A 53 2.84 3.27 -13.83
C ARG A 53 3.35 2.03 -13.10
N ALA A 54 4.34 1.33 -13.68
CA ALA A 54 5.00 0.19 -13.06
C ALA A 54 5.80 0.57 -11.81
N ALA A 55 6.49 1.72 -11.81
CA ALA A 55 7.21 2.21 -10.62
C ALA A 55 6.25 2.52 -9.46
N VAL A 56 5.12 3.18 -9.73
CA VAL A 56 4.07 3.43 -8.74
C VAL A 56 3.50 2.12 -8.20
N THR A 57 3.25 1.16 -9.08
CA THR A 57 2.78 -0.19 -8.70
C THR A 57 3.80 -0.92 -7.83
N GLY A 58 5.09 -0.88 -8.19
CA GLY A 58 6.17 -1.48 -7.42
C GLY A 58 6.28 -0.89 -6.02
N PHE A 59 6.11 0.43 -5.89
CA PHE A 59 6.05 1.09 -4.59
C PHE A 59 4.86 0.64 -3.74
N GLY A 60 3.70 0.42 -4.36
CA GLY A 60 2.52 -0.16 -3.72
C GLY A 60 2.73 -1.61 -3.28
N LEU A 61 3.41 -2.42 -4.09
CA LEU A 61 3.77 -3.80 -3.74
C LEU A 61 4.68 -3.86 -2.51
N ILE A 62 5.67 -2.96 -2.41
CA ILE A 62 6.54 -2.87 -1.22
C ILE A 62 5.71 -2.60 0.04
N HIS A 63 4.72 -1.70 -0.03
CA HIS A 63 3.82 -1.42 1.08
C HIS A 63 3.01 -2.65 1.49
N LEU A 64 2.49 -3.40 0.51
CA LEU A 64 1.71 -4.61 0.77
C LEU A 64 2.57 -5.72 1.38
N VAL A 65 3.79 -5.92 0.89
CA VAL A 65 4.72 -6.92 1.44
C VAL A 65 5.10 -6.60 2.88
N TRP A 66 5.42 -5.33 3.17
CA TRP A 66 5.71 -4.90 4.54
C TRP A 66 4.50 -5.02 5.47
N GLY A 67 3.32 -4.60 5.01
CA GLY A 67 2.09 -4.75 5.77
C GLY A 67 1.75 -6.23 6.04
N ALA A 68 1.96 -7.11 5.06
CA ALA A 68 1.76 -8.55 5.21
C ALA A 68 2.74 -9.17 6.21
N HIS A 69 4.03 -8.79 6.16
CA HIS A 69 5.02 -9.26 7.12
C HIS A 69 4.68 -8.83 8.56
N ASP A 70 4.25 -7.58 8.77
CA ASP A 70 3.90 -7.09 10.10
C ASP A 70 2.57 -7.70 10.62
N LEU A 71 1.64 -8.00 9.71
CA LEU A 71 0.41 -8.73 10.01
C LEU A 71 0.69 -10.19 10.42
N ASP A 72 1.60 -10.85 9.71
CA ASP A 72 2.02 -12.23 10.00
C ASP A 72 2.61 -12.34 11.41
N ASP A 73 3.54 -11.45 11.75
CA ASP A 73 4.10 -11.32 13.09
C ASP A 73 3.04 -11.10 14.18
N LEU A 74 2.02 -10.30 13.89
CA LEU A 74 0.93 -10.02 14.82
C LEU A 74 0.04 -11.26 15.05
N LEU A 75 -0.26 -12.00 13.98
CA LEU A 75 -1.09 -13.21 14.03
C LEU A 75 -0.36 -14.37 14.71
N PHE A 76 0.91 -14.62 14.37
CA PHE A 76 1.69 -15.69 14.98
C PHE A 76 1.96 -15.46 16.47
N ARG A 77 2.19 -14.22 16.92
CA ARG A 77 2.31 -13.91 18.35
C ARG A 77 1.02 -14.13 19.14
N ARG A 78 -0.16 -14.00 18.50
CA ARG A 78 -1.43 -14.36 19.15
C ARG A 78 -1.64 -15.86 19.24
N ARG A 79 -1.16 -16.63 18.25
CA ARG A 79 -1.31 -18.09 18.20
C ARG A 79 -0.58 -18.82 19.33
N VAL A 80 0.58 -18.32 19.75
CA VAL A 80 1.39 -18.90 20.85
C VAL A 80 0.77 -18.67 22.24
N ARG A 81 -0.22 -17.77 22.37
CA ARG A 81 -0.83 -17.42 23.67
C ARG A 81 -2.20 -18.08 23.90
N ALA A 82 -2.58 -19.09 23.13
CA ALA A 82 -3.67 -19.99 23.51
C ALA A 82 -3.07 -21.08 24.41
N PRO A 83 -3.27 -21.03 25.74
CA PRO A 83 -2.86 -22.12 26.61
C PRO A 83 -3.87 -23.26 26.40
N ASP A 84 -3.34 -24.43 26.08
CA ASP A 84 -4.09 -25.68 26.14
C ASP A 84 -4.70 -25.82 27.55
N VAL A 85 -6.02 -25.99 27.60
CA VAL A 85 -6.81 -26.18 28.82
C VAL A 85 -6.56 -27.58 29.38
#